data_AF-A0A1V6QTZ0-F1
#
_entry.id   AF-A0A1V6QTZ0-F1
#
_cell.length_a   1.000
_cell.length_b   1.000
_cell.length_c   1.000
_cell.angle_alpha   90.00
_cell.angle_beta   90.00
_cell.angle_gamma   90.00
#
_symmetry.space_group_name_H-M   'P 1'
#
loop_
_entity.id
_entity.type
_entity.pdbx_description
1 polymer ?
#
loop_
_entity_poly.entity_id
_entity_poly.type
_entity_poly.pdbx_seq_one_letter_code
_entity_poly.pdbx_strand_id
1 'polypeptide(L)'
;MDHVARSFSSDIEYSSESFIATLLHGKPEHKHLDVLTDLLTKSSEIDERVASSISAAWHWICQNDLWSTRYESLGDYRKAIGYTETVRPIVQRHKKSELAKRSSTQTIFRYWKIPFDKALPIHTRPLTWSKHLLSLTACLSKHLNHLDSLSLLEESMGNRPERGRTRNRLMASDVQRALETLGIPQTRLAARGSRKSQTSSSSAQNKGTDSCAEVDTPPSTIQSEMPSLPNTEWQGLLPLGASPTQGPSTNKDPNEWQCCGCIPICLPLIALITTPQARFDTKLLTALVDWAYTISWGSFCSEHLMRLAHFIPTEDIRDNTRAEVIHKLEAFCSRGCYSSIGTANSTFMTVT
;
A
#
# COMPACT_ATOMS: atom_id res chain seq x y z
N MET A 1 -2.49 10.16 30.10
CA MET A 1 -2.79 9.87 28.67
C MET A 1 -1.53 9.31 27.99
N ASP A 2 -0.79 8.44 28.70
CA ASP A 2 0.63 8.17 28.42
C ASP A 2 0.89 6.74 27.93
N HIS A 3 -0.18 5.96 27.72
CA HIS A 3 -0.07 4.56 27.32
C HIS A 3 0.09 4.36 25.81
N VAL A 4 -0.39 5.29 24.98
CA VAL A 4 -0.30 5.16 23.50
C VAL A 4 1.06 5.65 22.99
N ALA A 5 1.66 6.68 23.59
CA ALA A 5 3.02 7.12 23.26
C ALA A 5 4.07 6.06 23.66
N ARG A 6 3.80 5.29 24.73
CA ARG A 6 4.67 4.18 25.16
C ARG A 6 4.67 2.98 24.22
N SER A 7 3.61 2.79 23.43
CA SER A 7 3.53 1.67 22.48
C SER A 7 4.34 1.90 21.20
N PHE A 8 4.77 3.13 20.91
CA PHE A 8 5.68 3.44 19.80
C PHE A 8 7.13 3.69 20.24
N SER A 9 7.38 3.71 21.56
CA SER A 9 8.70 3.91 22.16
C SER A 9 9.20 2.62 22.80
N SER A 10 9.19 1.51 22.05
CA SER A 10 10.07 0.38 22.36
C SER A 10 11.38 0.61 21.62
N ASP A 11 12.29 1.33 22.29
CA ASP A 11 13.69 1.48 21.90
C ASP A 11 14.41 0.12 22.01
N ILE A 12 14.17 -0.74 21.02
CA ILE A 12 15.20 -1.67 20.57
C ILE A 12 15.73 -1.00 19.31
N GLU A 13 16.83 -0.27 19.43
CA GLU A 13 17.62 0.18 18.27
C GLU A 13 18.13 -1.07 17.55
N TYR A 14 17.28 -1.63 16.71
CA TYR A 14 17.66 -2.68 15.79
C TYR A 14 18.51 -2.02 14.71
N SER A 15 19.83 -2.19 14.81
CA SER A 15 20.75 -1.67 13.79
C SER A 15 20.33 -2.18 12.41
N SER A 16 20.41 -1.31 11.40
CA SER A 16 20.03 -1.68 10.03
C SER A 16 20.86 -2.87 9.53
N GLU A 17 22.11 -2.96 9.99
CA GLU A 17 23.01 -4.07 9.72
C GLU A 17 22.55 -5.38 10.38
N SER A 18 22.02 -5.33 11.61
CA SER A 18 21.49 -6.53 12.28
C SER A 18 20.19 -7.01 11.62
N PHE A 19 19.36 -6.11 11.11
CA PHE A 19 18.19 -6.46 10.31
C PHE A 19 18.60 -7.21 9.03
N ILE A 20 19.59 -6.68 8.29
CA ILE A 20 20.10 -7.33 7.08
C ILE A 20 20.74 -8.68 7.39
N ALA A 21 21.57 -8.76 8.43
CA ALA A 21 22.17 -10.02 8.87
C ALA A 21 21.09 -11.06 9.22
N THR A 22 20.03 -10.66 9.92
CA THR A 22 18.89 -11.53 10.26
C THR A 22 18.11 -11.94 9.01
N LEU A 23 17.89 -11.02 8.06
CA LEU A 23 17.17 -11.31 6.81
C LEU A 23 17.92 -12.31 5.92
N LEU A 24 19.26 -12.26 5.93
CA LEU A 24 20.13 -13.17 5.18
C LEU A 24 20.43 -14.47 5.93
N HIS A 25 20.22 -14.50 7.24
CA HIS A 25 20.45 -15.67 8.08
C HIS A 25 19.62 -16.88 7.61
N GLY A 26 20.27 -18.03 7.42
CA GLY A 26 19.63 -19.26 6.95
C GLY A 26 19.31 -19.28 5.44
N LYS A 27 19.71 -18.27 4.66
CA LYS A 27 19.68 -18.30 3.19
C LYS A 27 21.07 -18.67 2.65
N PRO A 28 21.15 -19.47 1.56
CA PRO A 28 22.43 -19.75 0.93
C PRO A 28 22.98 -18.49 0.24
N GLU A 29 24.30 -18.33 0.24
CA GLU A 29 25.01 -17.12 -0.21
C GLU A 29 24.61 -16.67 -1.63
N HIS A 30 24.45 -17.62 -2.56
CA HIS A 30 24.03 -17.33 -3.94
C HIS A 30 22.64 -16.69 -4.05
N LYS A 31 21.79 -16.75 -2.99
CA LYS A 31 20.47 -16.10 -2.93
C LYS A 31 20.48 -14.77 -2.20
N HIS A 32 21.57 -14.39 -1.54
CA HIS A 32 21.61 -13.14 -0.75
C HIS A 32 21.36 -11.92 -1.63
N LEU A 33 22.01 -11.86 -2.80
CA LEU A 33 21.79 -10.79 -3.76
C LEU A 33 20.34 -10.70 -4.23
N ASP A 34 19.69 -11.83 -4.49
CA ASP A 34 18.28 -11.86 -4.92
C ASP A 34 17.37 -11.33 -3.82
N VAL A 35 17.61 -11.70 -2.55
CA VAL A 35 16.85 -11.24 -1.39
C VAL A 35 17.02 -9.72 -1.19
N LEU A 36 18.26 -9.22 -1.25
CA LEU A 36 18.53 -7.78 -1.11
C LEU A 36 17.96 -6.99 -2.29
N THR A 37 18.04 -7.51 -3.51
CA THR A 37 17.45 -6.88 -4.69
C THR A 37 15.93 -6.81 -4.57
N ASP A 38 15.30 -7.87 -4.05
CA ASP A 38 13.86 -7.87 -3.80
C ASP A 38 13.46 -6.86 -2.71
N LEU A 39 14.24 -6.76 -1.63
CA LEU A 39 14.06 -5.73 -0.59
C LEU A 39 14.16 -4.31 -1.18
N LEU A 40 15.20 -4.03 -1.96
CA LEU A 40 15.40 -2.73 -2.60
C LEU A 40 14.33 -2.41 -3.63
N THR A 41 13.84 -3.40 -4.36
CA THR A 41 12.76 -3.21 -5.33
C THR A 41 11.44 -2.88 -4.62
N LYS A 42 11.13 -3.63 -3.56
CA LYS A 42 9.90 -3.45 -2.76
C LYS A 42 9.93 -2.20 -1.88
N SER A 43 11.10 -1.70 -1.49
CA SER A 43 11.23 -0.52 -0.61
C SER A 43 10.53 0.70 -1.19
N SER A 44 10.62 0.91 -2.51
CA SER A 44 9.94 2.00 -3.21
C SER A 44 8.41 1.90 -3.14
N GLU A 45 7.87 0.67 -3.18
CA GLU A 45 6.43 0.43 -3.03
C GLU A 45 5.98 0.58 -1.57
N ILE A 46 6.85 0.26 -0.62
CA ILE A 46 6.61 0.46 0.81
C ILE A 46 6.58 1.96 1.11
N ASP A 47 7.58 2.73 0.65
CA ASP A 47 7.62 4.20 0.80
C ASP A 47 6.37 4.86 0.22
N GLU A 48 5.95 4.46 -0.98
CA GLU A 48 4.74 4.99 -1.59
C GLU A 48 3.46 4.68 -0.78
N ARG A 49 3.36 3.47 -0.22
CA ARG A 49 2.24 3.10 0.66
C ARG A 49 2.25 3.87 1.96
N VAL A 50 3.41 4.00 2.61
CA VAL A 50 3.57 4.81 3.84
C VAL A 50 3.17 6.25 3.57
N ALA A 51 3.64 6.84 2.46
CA ALA A 51 3.29 8.19 2.09
C ALA A 51 1.79 8.36 1.79
N SER A 52 1.15 7.36 1.19
CA SER A 52 -0.30 7.32 0.98
C SER A 52 -1.07 7.26 2.30
N SER A 53 -0.67 6.38 3.22
CA SER A 53 -1.29 6.26 4.55
C SER A 53 -1.14 7.55 5.35
N ILE A 54 0.04 8.17 5.36
CA ILE A 54 0.26 9.47 6.03
C ILE A 54 -0.62 10.54 5.41
N SER A 55 -0.73 10.59 4.07
CA SER A 55 -1.62 11.54 3.39
C SER A 55 -3.08 11.32 3.73
N ALA A 56 -3.55 10.06 3.78
CA ALA A 56 -4.92 9.72 4.13
C ALA A 56 -5.22 10.07 5.60
N ALA A 57 -4.32 9.72 6.52
CA ALA A 57 -4.45 10.07 7.93
C ALA A 57 -4.50 11.59 8.13
N TRP A 58 -3.63 12.35 7.46
CA TRP A 58 -3.66 13.80 7.50
C TRP A 58 -4.99 14.39 7.00
N HIS A 59 -5.50 13.90 5.85
CA HIS A 59 -6.80 14.33 5.35
C HIS A 59 -7.93 13.99 6.32
N TRP A 60 -7.91 12.78 6.90
CA TRP A 60 -8.91 12.34 7.87
C TRP A 60 -8.94 13.22 9.11
N ILE A 61 -7.76 13.58 9.65
CA ILE A 61 -7.63 14.49 10.79
C ILE A 61 -8.21 15.87 10.47
N CYS A 62 -7.91 16.41 9.29
CA CYS A 62 -8.43 17.71 8.87
C CYS A 62 -9.94 17.68 8.58
N GLN A 63 -10.44 16.61 7.97
CA GLN A 63 -11.85 16.53 7.56
C GLN A 63 -12.80 16.34 8.75
N ASN A 64 -12.35 15.64 9.79
CA ASN A 64 -13.15 15.36 10.99
C ASN A 64 -12.78 16.27 12.17
N ASP A 65 -11.95 17.28 11.93
CA ASP A 65 -11.45 18.21 12.95
C ASP A 65 -10.96 17.52 14.24
N LEU A 66 -10.30 16.37 14.12
CA LEU A 66 -9.89 15.56 15.28
C LEU A 66 -8.94 16.32 16.23
N TRP A 67 -8.24 17.31 15.68
CA TRP A 67 -7.35 18.22 16.40
C TRP A 67 -8.09 19.13 17.39
N SER A 68 -9.36 19.47 17.13
CA SER A 68 -10.15 20.42 17.93
C SER A 68 -10.38 19.97 19.38
N THR A 69 -10.25 18.67 19.65
CA THR A 69 -10.39 18.10 21.00
C THR A 69 -9.26 18.49 21.95
N ARG A 70 -8.08 18.85 21.43
CA ARG A 70 -6.88 19.13 22.24
C ARG A 70 -6.16 20.42 21.87
N TYR A 71 -6.48 21.01 20.72
CA TYR A 71 -5.80 22.19 20.20
C TYR A 71 -6.82 23.24 19.80
N GLU A 72 -6.55 24.49 20.15
CA GLU A 72 -7.42 25.64 19.86
C GLU A 72 -7.51 25.95 18.37
N SER A 73 -6.45 25.64 17.62
CA SER A 73 -6.42 25.80 16.16
C SER A 73 -5.68 24.65 15.46
N LEU A 74 -6.00 24.43 14.18
CA LEU A 74 -5.23 23.53 13.32
C LEU A 74 -3.77 23.98 13.19
N GLY A 75 -3.49 25.28 13.33
CA GLY A 75 -2.15 25.83 13.33
C GLY A 75 -1.31 25.32 14.50
N ASP A 76 -1.89 25.23 15.69
CA ASP A 76 -1.20 24.76 16.89
C ASP A 76 -0.95 23.26 16.82
N TYR A 77 -1.92 22.50 16.31
CA TYR A 77 -1.71 21.08 16.03
C TYR A 77 -0.57 20.84 15.02
N ARG A 78 -0.52 21.63 13.94
CA ARG A 78 0.56 21.55 12.94
C ARG A 78 1.93 21.80 13.56
N LYS A 79 2.05 22.78 14.46
CA LYS A 79 3.30 23.05 15.18
C LYS A 79 3.66 21.89 16.11
N ALA A 80 2.69 21.37 16.86
CA ALA A 80 2.90 20.30 17.82
C ALA A 80 3.45 19.00 17.20
N ILE A 81 3.04 18.67 15.98
CA ILE A 81 3.51 17.46 15.27
C ILE A 81 4.71 17.73 14.33
N GLY A 82 5.23 18.96 14.28
CA GLY A 82 6.26 19.36 13.31
C GLY A 82 5.81 19.17 11.86
N TYR A 83 4.57 19.54 11.54
CA TYR A 83 3.93 19.27 10.24
C TYR A 83 4.78 19.78 9.07
N THR A 84 5.40 20.95 9.20
CA THR A 84 6.15 21.58 8.10
C THR A 84 7.38 20.77 7.71
N GLU A 85 8.04 20.16 8.70
CA GLU A 85 9.31 19.44 8.57
C GLU A 85 9.09 17.95 8.26
N THR A 86 8.10 17.31 8.88
CA THR A 86 7.93 15.86 8.84
C THR A 86 6.82 15.42 7.89
N VAL A 87 5.60 15.92 8.07
CA VAL A 87 4.40 15.44 7.37
C VAL A 87 4.25 16.09 6.00
N ARG A 88 4.40 17.41 5.92
CA ARG A 88 4.17 18.20 4.70
C ARG A 88 5.03 17.73 3.53
N PRO A 89 6.33 17.44 3.66
CA PRO A 89 7.14 16.99 2.54
C PRO A 89 6.67 15.63 2.00
N ILE A 90 6.24 14.72 2.88
CA ILE A 90 5.73 13.39 2.52
C ILE A 90 4.39 13.53 1.77
N VAL A 91 3.45 14.29 2.33
CA VAL A 91 2.14 14.54 1.70
C VAL A 91 2.29 15.21 0.34
N GLN A 92 3.16 16.22 0.23
CA GLN A 92 3.43 16.89 -1.04
C GLN A 92 4.07 15.96 -2.07
N ARG A 93 5.03 15.12 -1.65
CA ARG A 93 5.67 14.13 -2.53
C ARG A 93 4.65 13.12 -3.04
N HIS A 94 3.80 12.59 -2.16
CA HIS A 94 2.73 11.67 -2.53
C HIS A 94 1.75 12.32 -3.52
N LYS A 95 1.25 13.53 -3.22
CA LYS A 95 0.35 14.27 -4.12
C LYS A 95 0.96 14.50 -5.50
N LYS A 96 2.25 14.87 -5.58
CA LYS A 96 2.96 15.00 -6.86
C LYS A 96 3.07 13.66 -7.60
N SER A 97 3.34 12.56 -6.89
CA SER A 97 3.37 11.21 -7.47
C SER A 97 2.01 10.83 -8.06
N GLU A 98 0.93 11.03 -7.31
CA GLU A 98 -0.43 10.73 -7.74
C GLU A 98 -0.87 11.53 -8.96
N LEU A 99 -0.54 12.83 -9.00
CA LEU A 99 -0.80 13.66 -10.19
C LEU A 99 -0.05 13.13 -11.43
N ALA A 100 1.21 12.70 -11.26
CA ALA A 100 1.98 12.12 -12.35
C ALA A 100 1.41 10.77 -12.83
N LYS A 101 0.94 9.92 -11.90
CA LYS A 101 0.24 8.67 -12.23
C LYS A 101 -1.04 8.95 -13.02
N ARG A 102 -1.91 9.83 -12.53
CA ARG A 102 -3.15 10.22 -13.20
C ARG A 102 -2.89 10.75 -14.61
N SER A 103 -1.88 11.60 -14.78
CA SER A 103 -1.48 12.12 -16.09
C SER A 103 -1.03 11.02 -17.06
N SER A 104 -0.26 10.04 -16.55
CA SER A 104 0.18 8.88 -17.33
C SER A 104 -1.01 7.99 -17.73
N THR A 105 -1.89 7.68 -16.78
CA THR A 105 -3.13 6.93 -17.01
C THR A 105 -4.02 7.61 -18.06
N GLN A 106 -4.21 8.93 -17.96
CA GLN A 106 -5.00 9.68 -18.94
C GLN A 106 -4.38 9.63 -20.34
N THR A 107 -3.04 9.66 -20.40
CA THR A 107 -2.31 9.52 -21.66
C THR A 107 -2.54 8.14 -22.27
N ILE A 108 -2.39 7.07 -21.48
CA ILE A 108 -2.64 5.70 -21.93
C ILE A 108 -4.05 5.59 -22.50
N PHE A 109 -5.06 6.02 -21.74
CA PHE A 109 -6.45 6.00 -22.18
C PHE A 109 -6.69 6.81 -23.46
N ARG A 110 -6.06 7.98 -23.59
CA ARG A 110 -6.24 8.83 -24.78
C ARG A 110 -5.81 8.13 -26.06
N TYR A 111 -4.70 7.39 -26.04
CA TYR A 111 -4.12 6.75 -27.22
C TYR A 111 -4.65 5.33 -27.45
N TRP A 112 -4.74 4.51 -26.39
CA TRP A 112 -5.24 3.14 -26.51
C TRP A 112 -6.75 3.02 -26.48
N LYS A 113 -7.48 4.08 -26.06
CA LYS A 113 -8.94 4.09 -25.88
C LYS A 113 -9.48 3.06 -24.88
N ILE A 114 -8.58 2.47 -24.09
CA ILE A 114 -8.89 1.45 -23.10
C ILE A 114 -8.29 1.89 -21.76
N PRO A 115 -9.02 1.74 -20.64
CA PRO A 115 -8.49 2.01 -19.31
C PRO A 115 -7.22 1.19 -19.05
N PHE A 116 -6.19 1.81 -18.47
CA PHE A 116 -4.88 1.16 -18.24
C PHE A 116 -4.98 -0.15 -17.42
N ASP A 117 -5.92 -0.21 -16.48
CA ASP A 117 -6.21 -1.37 -15.65
C ASP A 117 -6.87 -2.51 -16.43
N LYS A 118 -7.48 -2.23 -17.59
CA LYS A 118 -8.06 -3.22 -18.50
C LYS A 118 -7.19 -3.48 -19.74
N ALA A 119 -6.19 -2.64 -19.98
CA ALA A 119 -5.32 -2.76 -21.14
C ALA A 119 -4.45 -4.02 -21.11
N LEU A 120 -4.11 -4.55 -19.93
CA LEU A 120 -3.34 -5.80 -19.80
C LEU A 120 -4.22 -6.97 -19.35
N PRO A 121 -4.00 -8.18 -19.90
CA PRO A 121 -4.56 -9.42 -19.38
C PRO A 121 -4.31 -9.60 -17.87
N ILE A 122 -5.26 -10.21 -17.16
CA ILE A 122 -5.23 -10.33 -15.69
C ILE A 122 -3.96 -11.04 -15.19
N HIS A 123 -3.48 -12.04 -15.92
CA HIS A 123 -2.32 -12.84 -15.55
C HIS A 123 -0.99 -12.10 -15.77
N THR A 124 -0.89 -11.22 -16.78
CA THR A 124 0.30 -10.39 -17.04
C THR A 124 0.27 -9.04 -16.33
N ARG A 125 -0.88 -8.62 -15.79
CA ARG A 125 -1.02 -7.34 -15.10
C ARG A 125 -0.08 -7.22 -13.89
N PRO A 126 0.59 -6.07 -13.70
CA PRO A 126 1.35 -5.82 -12.48
C PRO A 126 0.44 -5.82 -11.25
N LEU A 127 0.98 -6.18 -10.09
CA LEU A 127 0.24 -6.11 -8.82
C LEU A 127 -0.04 -4.67 -8.41
N THR A 128 0.93 -3.80 -8.63
CA THR A 128 0.87 -2.37 -8.32
C THR A 128 1.34 -1.58 -9.54
N TRP A 129 0.67 -0.45 -9.79
CA TRP A 129 1.05 0.46 -10.86
C TRP A 129 1.95 1.56 -10.31
N SER A 130 3.26 1.34 -10.39
CA SER A 130 4.24 2.34 -10.00
C SER A 130 4.21 3.53 -10.98
N LYS A 131 4.58 4.72 -10.48
CA LYS A 131 4.69 5.94 -11.30
C LYS A 131 5.59 5.73 -12.52
N HIS A 132 6.69 4.99 -12.33
CA HIS A 132 7.65 4.72 -13.40
C HIS A 132 7.08 3.80 -14.47
N LEU A 133 6.44 2.69 -14.08
CA LEU A 133 5.80 1.77 -15.01
C LEU A 133 4.69 2.46 -15.82
N LEU A 134 3.84 3.27 -15.17
CA LEU A 134 2.80 4.04 -15.85
C LEU A 134 3.39 5.03 -16.85
N SER A 135 4.47 5.73 -16.48
CA SER A 135 5.15 6.68 -17.36
C SER A 135 5.72 6.01 -18.61
N LEU A 136 6.37 4.85 -18.44
CA LEU A 136 6.88 4.04 -19.55
C LEU A 136 5.74 3.54 -20.44
N THR A 137 4.66 3.04 -19.85
CA THR A 137 3.49 2.53 -20.58
C THR A 137 2.80 3.67 -21.35
N ALA A 138 2.70 4.86 -20.75
CA ALA A 138 2.19 6.06 -21.41
C ALA A 138 3.12 6.57 -22.52
N CYS A 139 4.42 6.28 -22.46
CA CYS A 139 5.34 6.52 -23.54
C CYS A 139 5.05 5.55 -24.68
N LEU A 140 5.03 4.24 -24.40
CA LEU A 140 4.72 3.19 -25.37
C LEU A 140 3.40 3.45 -26.09
N SER A 141 2.35 3.85 -25.34
CA SER A 141 1.03 4.09 -25.89
C SER A 141 0.97 5.22 -26.92
N LYS A 142 1.94 6.15 -26.92
CA LYS A 142 2.01 7.22 -27.93
C LYS A 142 2.54 6.73 -29.27
N HIS A 143 3.28 5.62 -29.26
CA HIS A 143 4.02 5.13 -30.41
C HIS A 143 3.39 3.89 -31.04
N LEU A 144 2.69 3.07 -30.26
CA LEU A 144 2.02 1.87 -30.74
C LEU A 144 0.54 1.85 -30.34
N ASN A 145 -0.26 1.23 -31.20
CA ASN A 145 -1.64 0.89 -30.84
C ASN A 145 -1.64 -0.18 -29.74
N HIS A 146 -2.82 -0.43 -29.16
CA HIS A 146 -2.96 -1.32 -28.00
C HIS A 146 -2.55 -2.77 -28.30
N LEU A 147 -2.98 -3.33 -29.43
CA LEU A 147 -2.71 -4.74 -29.78
C LEU A 147 -1.22 -4.97 -30.06
N ASP A 148 -0.59 -4.09 -30.84
CA ASP A 148 0.84 -4.18 -31.14
C ASP A 148 1.68 -3.98 -29.88
N SER A 149 1.24 -3.08 -28.98
CA SER A 149 1.87 -2.90 -27.68
C SER A 149 1.80 -4.17 -26.84
N LEU A 150 0.66 -4.87 -26.83
CA LEU A 150 0.51 -6.12 -26.09
C LEU A 150 1.44 -7.20 -26.61
N SER A 151 1.48 -7.43 -27.92
CA SER A 151 2.36 -8.44 -28.51
C SER A 151 3.83 -8.14 -28.21
N LEU A 152 4.25 -6.87 -28.33
CA LEU A 152 5.62 -6.48 -28.02
C LEU A 152 5.97 -6.62 -26.53
N LEU A 153 5.02 -6.33 -25.64
CA LEU A 153 5.22 -6.51 -24.20
C LEU A 153 5.31 -8.00 -23.83
N GLU A 154 4.47 -8.85 -24.42
CA GLU A 154 4.52 -10.30 -24.21
C GLU A 154 5.85 -10.89 -24.70
N GLU A 155 6.33 -10.47 -25.87
CA GLU A 155 7.65 -10.83 -26.38
C GLU A 155 8.76 -10.38 -25.43
N SER A 156 8.72 -9.13 -24.97
CA SER A 156 9.70 -8.61 -24.01
C SER A 156 9.68 -9.37 -22.69
N MET A 157 8.51 -9.85 -22.24
CA MET A 157 8.39 -10.68 -21.04
C MET A 157 8.98 -12.08 -21.25
N GLY A 158 8.83 -12.65 -22.45
CA GLY A 158 9.44 -13.93 -22.84
C GLY A 158 10.98 -13.87 -22.91
N ASN A 159 11.51 -12.71 -23.28
CA ASN A 159 12.94 -12.43 -23.43
C ASN A 159 13.68 -12.09 -22.11
N ARG A 160 13.04 -12.32 -20.96
CA ARG A 160 13.70 -12.11 -19.66
C ARG A 160 14.83 -13.10 -19.43
N PRO A 161 15.92 -12.69 -18.75
CA PRO A 161 16.93 -13.61 -18.26
C PRO A 161 16.28 -14.70 -17.39
N GLU A 162 16.84 -15.92 -17.39
CA GLU A 162 16.23 -17.08 -16.70
C GLU A 162 15.91 -16.82 -15.23
N ARG A 163 16.76 -16.06 -14.51
CA ARG A 163 16.51 -15.66 -13.11
C ARG A 163 15.28 -14.76 -12.93
N GLY A 164 14.88 -14.00 -13.95
CA GLY A 164 13.70 -13.11 -13.94
C GLY A 164 12.45 -13.72 -14.58
N ARG A 165 12.55 -14.93 -15.15
CA ARG A 165 11.47 -15.62 -15.87
C ARG A 165 10.36 -16.16 -14.96
N THR A 166 10.61 -16.20 -13.64
CA THR A 166 9.67 -16.69 -12.63
C THR A 166 8.49 -15.75 -12.37
N ARG A 167 8.56 -14.49 -12.82
CA ARG A 167 7.48 -13.51 -12.63
C ARG A 167 6.62 -13.45 -13.89
N ASN A 168 5.37 -13.90 -13.85
CA ASN A 168 4.49 -13.82 -15.02
C ASN A 168 3.84 -12.43 -15.23
N ARG A 169 4.26 -11.41 -14.47
CA ARG A 169 3.66 -10.07 -14.46
C ARG A 169 4.59 -9.03 -15.06
N LEU A 170 4.02 -8.06 -15.77
CA LEU A 170 4.74 -6.97 -16.41
C LEU A 170 5.53 -6.14 -15.39
N MET A 171 6.79 -5.85 -15.72
CA MET A 171 7.69 -5.00 -14.96
C MET A 171 8.09 -3.78 -15.80
N ALA A 172 8.55 -2.72 -15.13
CA ALA A 172 9.03 -1.51 -15.80
C ALA A 172 10.15 -1.81 -16.80
N SER A 173 11.05 -2.73 -16.45
CA SER A 173 12.15 -3.18 -17.31
C SER A 173 11.68 -3.80 -18.63
N ASP A 174 10.50 -4.44 -18.66
CA ASP A 174 9.98 -5.02 -19.91
C ASP A 174 9.46 -3.94 -20.83
N VAL A 175 8.72 -2.97 -20.29
CA VAL A 175 8.25 -1.82 -21.08
C VAL A 175 9.43 -1.00 -21.59
N GLN A 176 10.49 -0.87 -20.78
CA GLN A 176 11.71 -0.20 -21.20
C GLN A 176 12.40 -0.95 -22.37
N ARG A 177 12.58 -2.27 -22.27
CA ARG A 177 13.16 -3.07 -23.35
C ARG A 177 12.32 -2.99 -24.63
N ALA A 178 11.00 -3.06 -24.51
CA ALA A 178 10.08 -2.87 -25.63
C ALA A 178 10.27 -1.49 -26.30
N LEU A 179 10.42 -0.42 -25.53
CA LEU A 179 10.71 0.92 -26.06
C LEU A 179 12.09 1.01 -26.73
N GLU A 180 13.09 0.31 -26.18
CA GLU A 180 14.43 0.23 -26.77
C GLU A 180 14.41 -0.51 -28.12
N THR A 181 13.64 -1.60 -28.25
CA THR A 181 13.42 -2.30 -29.53
C THR A 181 12.81 -1.40 -30.59
N LEU A 182 11.96 -0.45 -30.20
CA LEU A 182 11.37 0.55 -31.09
C LEU A 182 12.31 1.71 -31.42
N GLY A 183 13.53 1.73 -30.86
CA GLY A 183 14.49 2.82 -31.04
C GLY A 183 14.01 4.14 -30.40
N ILE A 184 13.19 4.08 -29.35
CA ILE A 184 12.65 5.26 -28.65
C ILE A 184 13.51 5.53 -27.40
N PRO A 185 14.52 6.42 -27.45
CA PRO A 185 15.31 6.74 -26.28
C PRO A 185 14.49 7.51 -25.24
N GLN A 186 14.58 7.05 -23.99
CA GLN A 186 13.85 7.57 -22.82
C GLN A 186 14.29 8.98 -22.39
N THR A 187 15.35 9.55 -23.00
CA THR A 187 15.97 10.84 -22.66
C THR A 187 15.06 12.06 -22.78
N ARG A 188 13.84 11.95 -23.33
CA ARG A 188 12.88 13.07 -23.40
C ARG A 188 11.94 13.22 -22.20
N LEU A 189 11.88 12.27 -21.26
CA LEU A 189 11.01 12.37 -20.08
C LEU A 189 11.66 13.05 -18.87
N ALA A 190 13.00 13.07 -18.77
CA ALA A 190 13.72 13.79 -17.70
C ALA A 190 13.95 15.28 -18.01
N ALA A 191 13.98 15.67 -19.30
CA ALA A 191 14.39 17.03 -19.70
C ALA A 191 13.28 18.10 -19.58
N ARG A 192 12.02 17.73 -19.35
CA ARG A 192 10.91 18.72 -19.35
C ARG A 192 10.70 19.46 -18.02
N GLY A 193 11.53 19.20 -17.01
CA GLY A 193 11.54 19.92 -15.72
C GLY A 193 12.62 20.98 -15.58
N SER A 194 13.53 21.11 -16.55
CA SER A 194 14.65 22.08 -16.50
C SER A 194 14.60 23.02 -17.69
N ARG A 195 13.56 23.86 -17.78
CA ARG A 195 13.73 25.17 -18.41
C ARG A 195 14.39 26.07 -17.38
N LYS A 196 15.70 25.89 -17.21
CA LYS A 196 16.56 26.91 -16.63
C LYS A 196 16.46 28.10 -17.57
N SER A 197 16.01 29.21 -17.00
CA SER A 197 16.01 30.55 -17.55
C SER A 197 17.29 30.76 -18.35
N GLN A 198 17.16 30.90 -19.65
CA GLN A 198 18.23 31.40 -20.50
C GLN A 198 18.30 32.90 -20.24
N THR A 199 18.90 33.29 -19.11
CA THR A 199 19.28 34.68 -18.85
C THR A 199 20.54 34.94 -19.63
N SER A 200 20.33 35.47 -20.83
CA SER A 200 21.30 36.23 -21.59
C SER A 200 21.94 37.27 -20.66
N SER A 201 23.23 37.12 -20.42
CA SER A 201 24.05 38.13 -19.76
C SER A 201 24.26 39.30 -20.72
N SER A 202 23.42 40.33 -20.63
CA SER A 202 23.78 41.68 -21.08
C SER A 202 23.93 42.57 -19.86
N SER A 203 25.18 42.91 -19.58
CA SER A 203 25.59 43.95 -18.64
C SER A 203 24.99 45.29 -19.06
N ALA A 204 24.20 45.93 -18.19
CA ALA A 204 24.03 47.37 -18.16
C ALA A 204 23.48 47.82 -16.80
N GLN A 205 24.08 48.89 -16.30
CA GLN A 205 23.88 49.54 -15.01
C GLN A 205 22.47 50.14 -14.84
N ASN A 206 22.01 50.24 -13.57
CA ASN A 206 21.35 51.39 -12.91
C ASN A 206 20.61 50.86 -11.66
N LYS A 207 20.98 51.23 -10.43
CA LYS A 207 20.75 52.49 -9.69
C LYS A 207 19.27 52.71 -9.31
N GLY A 208 18.97 52.54 -8.02
CA GLY A 208 17.96 53.33 -7.30
C GLY A 208 16.68 52.64 -6.79
N THR A 209 16.58 52.59 -5.45
CA THR A 209 15.44 53.09 -4.64
C THR A 209 14.23 52.19 -4.30
N ASP A 210 14.13 51.94 -2.99
CA ASP A 210 12.99 51.87 -2.04
C ASP A 210 11.57 51.39 -2.40
N SER A 211 11.04 50.65 -1.40
CA SER A 211 9.73 50.80 -0.72
C SER A 211 8.63 49.75 -0.94
N CYS A 212 8.22 49.19 0.20
CA CYS A 212 6.90 48.74 0.66
C CYS A 212 5.75 48.46 -0.33
N ALA A 213 5.10 47.30 -0.18
CA ALA A 213 3.78 47.19 0.49
C ALA A 213 3.14 45.80 0.28
N GLU A 214 2.61 45.25 1.37
CA GLU A 214 1.55 44.22 1.40
C GLU A 214 0.29 44.73 0.71
N VAL A 215 -0.42 43.86 -0.04
CA VAL A 215 -1.89 43.89 -0.12
C VAL A 215 -2.41 42.47 -0.37
N ASP A 216 -3.19 41.98 0.59
CA ASP A 216 -4.12 40.85 0.50
C ASP A 216 -5.31 41.15 -0.41
N THR A 217 -5.75 40.19 -1.23
CA THR A 217 -7.15 40.12 -1.68
C THR A 217 -7.55 38.67 -2.03
N PRO A 218 -8.68 38.14 -1.50
CA PRO A 218 -9.22 36.83 -1.86
C PRO A 218 -10.47 36.97 -2.77
N PRO A 219 -11.30 35.93 -2.99
CA PRO A 219 -11.30 35.10 -4.20
C PRO A 219 -12.54 35.30 -5.09
N SER A 220 -12.42 35.07 -6.40
CA SER A 220 -13.58 35.04 -7.32
C SER A 220 -14.08 33.61 -7.56
N THR A 221 -15.34 33.43 -7.17
CA THR A 221 -16.29 32.37 -7.47
C THR A 221 -16.42 32.12 -8.97
N ILE A 222 -16.20 30.87 -9.40
CA ILE A 222 -16.67 30.38 -10.71
C ILE A 222 -17.49 29.11 -10.45
N GLN A 223 -18.81 29.28 -10.56
CA GLN A 223 -19.78 28.22 -10.74
C GLN A 223 -19.45 27.46 -12.02
N SER A 224 -19.46 26.14 -11.97
CA SER A 224 -19.44 25.31 -13.17
C SER A 224 -20.53 24.24 -13.05
N GLU A 225 -21.47 24.35 -13.98
CA GLU A 225 -22.69 23.57 -14.12
C GLU A 225 -22.39 22.07 -14.34
N MET A 226 -23.17 21.22 -13.66
CA MET A 226 -23.32 19.81 -13.96
C MET A 226 -24.17 19.63 -15.22
N PRO A 227 -23.75 18.81 -16.20
CA PRO A 227 -24.67 18.19 -17.14
C PRO A 227 -25.14 16.84 -16.60
N SER A 228 -26.45 16.72 -16.48
CA SER A 228 -27.24 15.54 -16.11
C SER A 228 -27.06 14.36 -17.08
N LEU A 229 -26.92 13.16 -16.51
CA LEU A 229 -27.04 11.86 -17.17
C LEU A 229 -28.52 11.53 -17.45
N PRO A 230 -28.85 10.87 -18.57
CA PRO A 230 -30.17 10.29 -18.76
C PRO A 230 -30.26 8.90 -18.11
N ASN A 231 -31.37 8.72 -17.39
CA ASN A 231 -31.88 7.45 -16.87
C ASN A 231 -32.11 6.44 -18.01
N THR A 232 -31.77 5.17 -17.78
CA THR A 232 -32.35 4.07 -18.53
C THR A 232 -32.63 2.93 -17.56
N GLU A 233 -33.93 2.72 -17.31
CA GLU A 233 -34.52 1.57 -16.65
C GLU A 233 -34.29 0.31 -17.49
N TRP A 234 -33.76 -0.75 -16.89
CA TRP A 234 -33.99 -2.13 -17.36
C TRP A 234 -34.19 -3.03 -16.15
N GLN A 235 -35.46 -3.40 -15.96
CA GLN A 235 -35.90 -4.46 -15.05
C GLN A 235 -35.62 -5.84 -15.65
N GLY A 236 -35.28 -6.79 -14.77
CA GLY A 236 -35.71 -8.18 -14.84
C GLY A 236 -34.99 -9.10 -15.83
N LEU A 237 -34.19 -10.03 -15.30
CA LEU A 237 -34.49 -11.47 -15.29
C LEU A 237 -33.28 -12.27 -14.76
N LEU A 238 -33.51 -12.99 -13.66
CA LEU A 238 -32.70 -14.14 -13.23
C LEU A 238 -32.83 -15.27 -14.28
N PRO A 239 -31.82 -16.16 -14.37
CA PRO A 239 -32.09 -17.52 -13.94
C PRO A 239 -31.01 -18.15 -13.05
N LEU A 240 -31.54 -18.92 -12.10
CA LEU A 240 -30.92 -19.99 -11.31
C LEU A 240 -30.17 -21.01 -12.17
N GLY A 241 -29.07 -21.54 -11.62
CA GLY A 241 -28.72 -22.95 -11.75
C GLY A 241 -27.48 -23.27 -12.59
N ALA A 242 -26.35 -23.52 -11.91
CA ALA A 242 -25.58 -24.78 -12.01
C ALA A 242 -24.22 -24.62 -11.32
N SER A 243 -24.04 -25.34 -10.21
CA SER A 243 -22.74 -25.56 -9.57
C SER A 243 -21.85 -26.45 -10.43
N PRO A 244 -20.52 -26.23 -10.46
CA PRO A 244 -19.56 -27.28 -10.69
C PRO A 244 -18.87 -27.65 -9.38
N THR A 245 -19.22 -28.83 -8.89
CA THR A 245 -18.50 -29.63 -7.90
C THR A 245 -17.02 -29.73 -8.29
N GLN A 246 -16.11 -29.13 -7.53
CA GLN A 246 -14.69 -29.46 -7.59
C GLN A 246 -14.33 -30.36 -6.41
N GLY A 247 -13.90 -31.57 -6.74
CA GLY A 247 -13.45 -32.59 -5.80
C GLY A 247 -12.17 -32.20 -5.06
N PRO A 248 -11.85 -32.90 -3.96
CA PRO A 248 -10.71 -32.59 -3.11
C PRO A 248 -9.40 -32.95 -3.82
N SER A 249 -8.67 -31.93 -4.25
CA SER A 249 -7.27 -32.07 -4.70
C SER A 249 -6.37 -32.15 -3.47
N THR A 250 -5.98 -33.38 -3.15
CA THR A 250 -4.89 -33.72 -2.22
C THR A 250 -3.53 -33.42 -2.84
N ASN A 251 -2.60 -32.97 -1.99
CA ASN A 251 -1.17 -32.68 -2.23
C ASN A 251 -0.84 -31.37 -2.95
N LYS A 252 -0.86 -30.27 -2.19
CA LYS A 252 -0.10 -29.06 -2.47
C LYS A 252 0.96 -28.86 -1.39
N ASP A 253 2.19 -28.59 -1.81
CA ASP A 253 3.29 -28.24 -0.94
C ASP A 253 2.90 -27.08 0.00
N PRO A 254 3.19 -27.18 1.32
CA PRO A 254 2.82 -26.15 2.31
C PRO A 254 3.53 -24.79 2.11
N ASN A 255 4.44 -24.68 1.15
CA ASN A 255 5.19 -23.46 0.83
C ASN A 255 4.63 -22.65 -0.36
N GLU A 256 3.53 -23.08 -0.98
CA GLU A 256 2.90 -22.33 -2.06
C GLU A 256 1.83 -21.39 -1.50
N TRP A 257 2.27 -20.21 -1.05
CA TRP A 257 1.39 -19.14 -0.60
C TRP A 257 0.61 -18.60 -1.79
N GLN A 258 -0.53 -19.22 -2.07
CA GLN A 258 -1.45 -18.73 -3.09
C GLN A 258 -1.85 -17.31 -2.74
N CYS A 259 -1.56 -16.40 -3.66
CA CYS A 259 -1.70 -14.97 -3.45
C CYS A 259 -3.18 -14.59 -3.23
N CYS A 260 -3.68 -14.59 -1.99
CA CYS A 260 -5.03 -14.12 -1.70
C CYS A 260 -5.11 -12.59 -1.89
N GLY A 261 -6.26 -12.08 -2.33
CA GLY A 261 -6.53 -10.64 -2.38
C GLY A 261 -6.45 -9.95 -1.01
N CYS A 262 -6.46 -10.74 0.07
CA CYS A 262 -6.31 -10.28 1.44
C CYS A 262 -4.86 -10.07 1.89
N ILE A 263 -3.85 -10.44 1.10
CA ILE A 263 -2.42 -10.31 1.46
C ILE A 263 -2.04 -8.90 1.93
N PRO A 264 -2.46 -7.80 1.30
CA PRO A 264 -2.06 -6.46 1.71
C PRO A 264 -2.49 -6.12 3.14
N ILE A 265 -3.65 -6.64 3.55
CA ILE A 265 -4.22 -6.45 4.89
C ILE A 265 -3.60 -7.47 5.85
N CYS A 266 -3.40 -8.69 5.39
CA CYS A 266 -2.91 -9.81 6.19
C CYS A 266 -1.39 -9.81 6.39
N LEU A 267 -0.61 -8.83 5.92
CA LEU A 267 0.86 -8.86 6.04
C LEU A 267 1.39 -9.12 7.46
N PRO A 268 0.87 -8.47 8.52
CA PRO A 268 1.25 -8.78 9.90
C PRO A 268 0.91 -10.22 10.29
N LEU A 269 -0.27 -10.66 9.87
CA LEU A 269 -0.78 -12.01 10.11
C LEU A 269 0.06 -13.07 9.37
N ILE A 270 0.40 -12.82 8.11
CA ILE A 270 1.24 -13.60 7.22
C ILE A 270 2.63 -13.75 7.81
N ALA A 271 3.29 -12.66 8.20
CA ALA A 271 4.64 -12.70 8.75
C ALA A 271 4.73 -13.53 10.04
N LEU A 272 3.68 -13.49 10.86
CA LEU A 272 3.63 -14.20 12.12
C LEU A 272 3.25 -15.68 11.92
N ILE A 273 2.14 -15.93 11.22
CA ILE A 273 1.55 -17.27 11.06
C ILE A 273 2.47 -18.25 10.31
N THR A 274 3.41 -17.76 9.52
CA THR A 274 4.29 -18.64 8.72
C THR A 274 5.65 -18.87 9.32
N THR A 275 5.86 -18.40 10.53
CA THR A 275 6.99 -18.83 11.33
C THR A 275 6.69 -20.26 11.80
N PRO A 276 7.42 -21.29 11.31
CA PRO A 276 7.19 -22.67 11.70
C PRO A 276 7.36 -22.78 13.22
N GLN A 277 6.42 -23.45 13.90
CA GLN A 277 6.43 -23.64 15.36
C GLN A 277 6.31 -22.36 16.22
N ALA A 278 5.86 -21.24 15.64
CA ALA A 278 5.63 -20.04 16.43
C ALA A 278 4.62 -20.29 17.54
N ARG A 279 5.06 -20.09 18.78
CA ARG A 279 4.20 -19.97 19.95
C ARG A 279 4.04 -18.48 20.22
N PHE A 280 2.84 -17.97 20.04
CA PHE A 280 2.53 -16.60 20.42
C PHE A 280 2.17 -16.55 21.89
N ASP A 281 2.74 -15.59 22.62
CA ASP A 281 2.20 -15.20 23.92
C ASP A 281 0.73 -14.81 23.74
N THR A 282 -0.11 -15.20 24.69
CA THR A 282 -1.52 -14.81 24.78
C THR A 282 -1.72 -13.32 24.55
N LYS A 283 -0.83 -12.46 25.08
CA LYS A 283 -0.91 -10.99 24.87
C LYS A 283 -0.78 -10.58 23.41
N LEU A 284 0.18 -11.17 22.69
CA LEU A 284 0.40 -10.90 21.27
C LEU A 284 -0.77 -11.46 20.44
N LEU A 285 -1.27 -12.64 20.80
CA LEU A 285 -2.42 -13.23 20.15
C LEU A 285 -3.69 -12.36 20.34
N THR A 286 -3.95 -11.87 21.55
CA THR A 286 -5.05 -10.93 21.81
C THR A 286 -4.92 -9.67 20.97
N ALA A 287 -3.73 -9.05 20.92
CA ALA A 287 -3.50 -7.85 20.10
C ALA A 287 -3.73 -8.10 18.60
N LEU A 288 -3.39 -9.30 18.10
CA LEU A 288 -3.62 -9.68 16.71
C LEU A 288 -5.09 -9.90 16.40
N VAL A 289 -5.84 -10.54 17.30
CA VAL A 289 -7.28 -10.76 17.12
C VAL A 289 -8.03 -9.42 17.24
N ASP A 290 -7.66 -8.56 18.18
CA ASP A 290 -8.22 -7.20 18.32
C ASP A 290 -7.95 -6.36 17.07
N TRP A 291 -6.71 -6.38 16.56
CA TRP A 291 -6.39 -5.72 15.30
C TRP A 291 -7.23 -6.27 14.14
N ALA A 292 -7.34 -7.59 14.01
CA ALA A 292 -8.15 -8.20 12.95
C ALA A 292 -9.64 -7.80 13.05
N TYR A 293 -10.16 -7.69 14.28
CA TYR A 293 -11.50 -7.17 14.56
C TYR A 293 -11.67 -5.72 14.08
N THR A 294 -10.69 -4.83 14.35
CA THR A 294 -10.76 -3.41 13.91
C THR A 294 -10.75 -3.23 12.39
N ILE A 295 -10.22 -4.19 11.65
CA ILE A 295 -10.15 -4.16 10.17
C ILE A 295 -11.37 -4.86 9.52
N SER A 296 -12.29 -5.39 10.34
CA SER A 296 -13.43 -6.24 9.96
C SER A 296 -13.04 -7.62 9.44
N TRP A 297 -13.71 -8.66 9.95
CA TRP A 297 -13.54 -10.05 9.53
C TRP A 297 -13.77 -10.24 8.03
N GLY A 298 -14.64 -9.42 7.41
CA GLY A 298 -14.93 -9.45 5.97
C GLY A 298 -13.70 -9.19 5.08
N SER A 299 -12.67 -8.54 5.63
CA SER A 299 -11.42 -8.22 4.93
C SER A 299 -10.45 -9.41 4.80
N PHE A 300 -10.71 -10.51 5.51
CA PHE A 300 -9.85 -11.71 5.54
C PHE A 300 -10.48 -12.87 4.77
N CYS A 301 -9.67 -13.64 4.04
CA CYS A 301 -10.14 -14.90 3.46
C CYS A 301 -10.32 -15.96 4.55
N SER A 302 -11.09 -17.02 4.26
CA SER A 302 -11.34 -18.11 5.21
C SER A 302 -10.05 -18.80 5.66
N GLU A 303 -9.07 -18.97 4.77
CA GLU A 303 -7.79 -19.59 5.09
C GLU A 303 -7.04 -18.81 6.19
N HIS A 304 -6.95 -17.49 6.07
CA HIS A 304 -6.26 -16.66 7.07
C HIS A 304 -7.00 -16.59 8.40
N LEU A 305 -8.33 -16.58 8.38
CA LEU A 305 -9.13 -16.65 9.61
C LEU A 305 -8.95 -17.99 10.32
N MET A 306 -8.99 -19.10 9.58
CA MET A 306 -8.78 -20.45 10.14
C MET A 306 -7.41 -20.58 10.78
N ARG A 307 -6.37 -20.06 10.12
CA ARG A 307 -5.01 -20.07 10.70
C ARG A 307 -4.89 -19.19 11.94
N LEU A 308 -5.49 -18.01 11.95
CA LEU A 308 -5.52 -17.16 13.15
C LEU A 308 -6.20 -17.89 14.32
N ALA A 309 -7.34 -18.54 14.05
CA ALA A 309 -8.04 -19.33 15.05
C ALA A 309 -7.25 -20.55 15.52
N HIS A 310 -6.37 -21.13 14.69
CA HIS A 310 -5.52 -22.25 15.07
C HIS A 310 -4.53 -21.93 16.20
N PHE A 311 -4.17 -20.66 16.38
CA PHE A 311 -3.31 -20.25 17.49
C PHE A 311 -4.08 -20.05 18.80
N ILE A 312 -5.42 -20.04 18.76
CA ILE A 312 -6.23 -19.94 19.98
C ILE A 312 -6.27 -21.31 20.65
N PRO A 313 -5.92 -21.41 21.95
CA PRO A 313 -6.05 -22.64 22.71
C PRO A 313 -7.53 -22.98 22.94
N THR A 314 -8.15 -23.60 21.95
CA THR A 314 -9.53 -24.12 21.95
C THR A 314 -9.61 -25.42 21.15
N GLU A 315 -10.60 -26.28 21.46
CA GLU A 315 -10.77 -27.61 20.86
C GLU A 315 -10.82 -27.62 19.32
N ASP A 316 -10.43 -28.78 18.76
CA ASP A 316 -9.99 -29.06 17.39
C ASP A 316 -10.77 -28.35 16.27
N ILE A 317 -10.04 -27.81 15.29
CA ILE A 317 -10.53 -26.80 14.32
C ILE A 317 -10.89 -27.39 12.95
N ARG A 318 -10.74 -28.71 12.79
CA ARG A 318 -10.61 -29.33 11.45
C ARG A 318 -11.81 -29.18 10.52
N ASP A 319 -13.00 -28.83 11.00
CA ASP A 319 -14.20 -28.69 10.16
C ASP A 319 -15.02 -27.41 10.41
N ASN A 320 -14.43 -26.37 11.01
CA ASN A 320 -15.21 -25.18 11.36
C ASN A 320 -15.65 -24.38 10.13
N THR A 321 -16.91 -23.96 10.10
CA THR A 321 -17.39 -22.98 9.12
C THR A 321 -16.77 -21.60 9.37
N ARG A 322 -16.72 -20.75 8.35
CA ARG A 322 -16.20 -19.37 8.49
C ARG A 322 -16.90 -18.60 9.62
N ALA A 323 -18.21 -18.79 9.79
CA ALA A 323 -18.99 -18.14 10.83
C ALA A 323 -18.57 -18.61 12.23
N GLU A 324 -18.35 -19.92 12.40
CA GLU A 324 -17.86 -20.49 13.67
C GLU A 324 -16.45 -20.00 14.02
N VAL A 325 -15.58 -19.89 13.01
CA VAL A 325 -14.23 -19.32 13.19
C VAL A 325 -14.32 -17.88 13.70
N ILE A 326 -15.16 -17.05 13.08
CA ILE A 326 -15.37 -15.66 13.51
C ILE A 326 -15.91 -15.61 14.95
N HIS A 327 -16.93 -16.39 15.26
CA HIS A 327 -17.50 -16.44 16.60
C HIS A 327 -16.47 -16.87 17.66
N LYS A 328 -15.58 -17.81 17.34
CA LYS A 328 -14.47 -18.22 18.21
C LYS A 328 -13.46 -17.08 18.44
N LEU A 329 -13.09 -16.35 17.38
CA LEU A 329 -12.21 -15.18 17.48
C LEU A 329 -12.83 -14.08 18.34
N GLU A 330 -14.12 -13.79 18.16
CA GLU A 330 -14.86 -12.79 18.96
C GLU A 330 -15.00 -13.20 20.44
N ALA A 331 -15.24 -14.49 20.70
CA ALA A 331 -15.27 -15.04 22.05
C ALA A 331 -13.90 -14.93 22.74
N PHE A 332 -12.79 -15.04 21.99
CA PHE A 332 -11.44 -14.88 22.52
C PHE A 332 -11.14 -13.41 22.89
N CYS A 333 -11.50 -12.44 22.03
CA CYS A 333 -11.45 -11.01 22.36
C CYS A 333 -12.22 -10.69 23.64
N SER A 334 -13.43 -11.24 23.76
CA SER A 334 -14.31 -11.00 24.90
C SER A 334 -13.74 -11.52 26.22
N ARG A 335 -12.93 -12.58 26.21
CA ARG A 335 -12.26 -13.11 27.42
C ARG A 335 -11.05 -12.28 27.84
N GLY A 336 -10.32 -11.70 26.89
CA GLY A 336 -9.14 -10.87 27.16
C GLY A 336 -9.47 -9.56 27.88
N CYS A 337 -10.65 -8.99 27.64
CA CYS A 337 -11.08 -7.72 28.26
C CYS A 337 -11.40 -7.82 29.76
N TYR A 338 -11.62 -9.02 30.32
CA TYR A 338 -11.96 -9.18 31.75
C TYR A 338 -10.80 -9.60 32.65
N SER A 339 -9.62 -9.92 32.10
CA SER A 339 -8.48 -10.39 32.92
C SER A 339 -7.54 -9.28 33.41
N SER A 340 -7.82 -8.00 33.11
CA SER A 340 -6.96 -6.88 33.54
C SER A 340 -7.52 -6.06 34.73
N ILE A 341 -8.62 -6.49 35.35
CA ILE A 341 -9.16 -5.88 36.57
C ILE A 341 -9.33 -6.98 37.62
N GLY A 342 -8.37 -7.11 38.53
CA GLY A 342 -8.60 -7.88 39.76
C GLY A 342 -7.44 -8.73 40.27
N THR A 343 -6.29 -8.13 40.57
CA THR A 343 -5.41 -8.61 41.65
C THR A 343 -4.61 -7.44 42.22
N ALA A 344 -5.29 -6.57 42.98
CA ALA A 344 -4.63 -5.68 43.93
C ALA A 344 -5.45 -5.65 45.22
N ASN A 345 -4.74 -5.96 46.31
CA ASN A 345 -5.08 -5.83 47.74
C ASN A 345 -5.96 -6.93 48.37
N SER A 346 -5.37 -7.73 49.25
CA SER A 346 -5.31 -7.39 50.69
C SER A 346 -4.87 -8.61 51.50
N THR A 347 -3.62 -8.61 51.97
CA THR A 347 -3.21 -9.43 53.11
C THR A 347 -2.71 -8.47 54.18
N PHE A 348 -3.66 -7.89 54.91
CA PHE A 348 -3.38 -7.18 56.15
C PHE A 348 -3.17 -8.18 57.28
N MET A 349 -2.19 -7.86 58.11
CA MET A 349 -1.84 -8.52 59.36
C MET A 349 -3.05 -8.73 60.28
N THR A 350 -3.13 -9.91 60.91
CA THR A 350 -3.79 -10.08 62.20
C THR A 350 -2.76 -10.47 63.23
N VAL A 351 -2.52 -9.54 64.15
CA VAL A 351 -1.92 -9.76 65.47
C VAL A 351 -3.05 -10.20 66.40
N THR A 352 -2.86 -11.30 67.09
CA THR A 352 -3.23 -11.50 68.51
C THR A 352 -2.25 -12.47 69.11
#